data_AF-A0A928D9K6-F1
#
_entry.id   AF-A0A928D9K6-F1
#
_cell.length_a   1.000
_cell.length_b   1.000
_cell.length_c   1.000
_cell.angle_alpha   90.00
_cell.angle_beta   90.00
_cell.angle_gamma   90.00
#
_symmetry.space_group_name_H-M   'P 1'
#
loop_
_entity.id
_entity.type
_entity.pdbx_description
1 polymer ?
#
loop_
_entity_poly.entity_id
_entity_poly.type
_entity_poly.pdbx_seq_one_letter_code
_entity_poly.pdbx_strand_id
1 'polypeptide(L)'
;MERIDEYVAWLLEHGGDLSGLKFAVDCSDGSAGILAKRLFPDAVVINDVPDGTFPHHSPNPLKAEARAQIAALVREQGLDCGVIFDGDADRAMFVDERGE
;
A
#
# COMPACT_ATOMS: atom_id res chain seq x y z
N MET A 1 -19.83 9.07 -0.63
CA MET A 1 -19.63 8.30 0.61
C MET A 1 -20.20 6.91 0.48
N GLU A 2 -21.52 6.77 0.25
CA GLU A 2 -22.24 5.47 0.17
C GLU A 2 -21.55 4.41 -0.71
N ARG A 3 -21.19 4.74 -1.96
CA ARG A 3 -20.48 3.79 -2.86
C ARG A 3 -19.09 3.37 -2.41
N ILE A 4 -18.37 4.24 -1.70
CA ILE A 4 -17.06 3.88 -1.13
C ILE A 4 -17.25 2.91 0.03
N ASP A 5 -18.26 3.15 0.86
CA ASP A 5 -18.53 2.30 2.02
C ASP A 5 -19.01 0.90 1.60
N GLU A 6 -19.88 0.82 0.57
CA GLU A 6 -20.25 -0.44 -0.08
C GLU A 6 -19.04 -1.18 -0.64
N TYR A 7 -18.14 -0.46 -1.32
CA TYR A 7 -16.94 -1.06 -1.90
C TYR A 7 -15.96 -1.57 -0.83
N VAL A 8 -15.74 -0.80 0.24
CA VAL A 8 -14.91 -1.23 1.38
C VAL A 8 -15.51 -2.46 2.05
N ALA A 9 -16.83 -2.49 2.27
CA ALA A 9 -17.50 -3.66 2.83
C ALA A 9 -17.32 -4.90 1.93
N TRP A 10 -17.50 -4.74 0.61
CA TRP A 10 -17.29 -5.83 -0.35
C TRP A 10 -15.85 -6.34 -0.33
N LEU A 11 -14.85 -5.46 -0.30
CA LEU A 11 -13.44 -5.85 -0.23
C LEU A 11 -13.11 -6.60 1.07
N LEU A 12 -13.62 -6.15 2.22
CA LEU A 12 -13.39 -6.82 3.50
C LEU A 12 -14.05 -8.21 3.56
N GLU A 13 -15.19 -8.40 2.90
CA GLU A 13 -15.86 -9.70 2.80
C GLU A 13 -15.06 -10.70 1.92
N HIS A 14 -14.36 -10.21 0.88
CA HIS A 14 -13.69 -11.06 -0.12
C HIS A 14 -12.16 -11.10 0.00
N GLY A 15 -11.55 -10.25 0.83
CA GLY A 15 -10.10 -10.08 0.96
C GLY A 15 -9.36 -11.17 1.73
N GLY A 16 -10.08 -12.11 2.35
CA GLY A 16 -9.52 -13.19 3.14
C GLY A 16 -9.05 -12.76 4.53
N ASP A 17 -8.50 -13.71 5.29
CA ASP A 17 -7.97 -13.47 6.63
C ASP A 17 -6.48 -13.12 6.56
N LEU A 18 -6.13 -11.91 7.00
CA LEU A 18 -4.76 -11.42 7.10
C LEU A 18 -4.22 -11.46 8.54
N SER A 19 -4.93 -12.10 9.46
CA SER A 19 -4.54 -12.18 10.88
C SER A 19 -3.12 -12.72 11.04
N GLY A 20 -2.28 -11.96 11.75
CA GLY A 20 -0.90 -12.33 12.04
C GLY A 20 0.12 -11.94 10.96
N LEU A 21 -0.32 -11.46 9.79
CA LEU A 21 0.57 -10.92 8.76
C LEU A 21 1.03 -9.51 9.14
N LYS A 22 2.33 -9.26 9.09
CA LYS A 22 2.94 -7.94 9.28
C LYS A 22 3.35 -7.40 7.93
N PHE A 23 2.73 -6.33 7.46
CA PHE A 23 3.02 -5.80 6.13
C PHE A 23 2.92 -4.29 6.06
N ALA A 24 3.56 -3.73 5.03
CA ALA A 24 3.49 -2.32 4.70
C ALA A 24 2.68 -2.09 3.42
N VAL A 25 2.05 -0.91 3.34
CA VAL A 25 1.35 -0.43 2.15
C VAL A 25 1.88 0.95 1.78
N ASP A 26 2.43 1.08 0.58
CA ASP A 26 2.84 2.35 -0.01
C ASP A 26 1.80 2.79 -1.05
N CYS A 27 1.17 3.92 -0.77
CA CYS A 27 0.11 4.46 -1.60
C CYS A 27 0.61 5.41 -2.71
N SER A 28 1.92 5.65 -2.81
CA SER A 28 2.54 6.49 -3.85
C SER A 28 1.96 7.90 -3.96
N ASP A 29 1.50 8.51 -2.86
CA ASP A 29 0.76 9.78 -2.86
C ASP A 29 -0.48 9.76 -3.80
N GLY A 30 -1.00 8.56 -4.07
CA GLY A 30 -2.05 8.26 -5.03
C GLY A 30 -3.38 7.87 -4.38
N SER A 31 -4.28 7.36 -5.21
CA SER A 31 -5.68 7.12 -4.86
C SER A 31 -5.87 6.03 -3.79
N ALA A 32 -4.91 5.11 -3.65
CA ALA A 32 -4.92 4.09 -2.60
C ALA A 32 -4.99 4.69 -1.19
N GLY A 33 -4.40 5.89 -0.98
CA GLY A 33 -4.37 6.58 0.31
C GLY A 33 -5.76 6.88 0.89
N ILE A 34 -6.77 7.00 0.02
CA ILE A 34 -8.17 7.23 0.42
C ILE A 34 -8.73 6.05 1.22
N LEU A 35 -8.30 4.81 0.92
CA LEU A 35 -8.90 3.58 1.45
C LEU A 35 -7.94 2.72 2.26
N ALA A 36 -6.62 2.84 2.07
CA ALA A 36 -5.62 1.92 2.63
C ALA A 36 -5.78 1.70 4.14
N LYS A 37 -5.90 2.76 4.94
CA LYS A 37 -6.08 2.66 6.40
C LYS A 37 -7.44 2.07 6.83
N ARG A 38 -8.46 2.14 5.97
CA ARG A 38 -9.77 1.51 6.23
C ARG A 38 -9.74 0.01 5.96
N LEU A 39 -9.00 -0.40 4.93
CA LEU A 39 -8.88 -1.79 4.51
C LEU A 39 -7.83 -2.55 5.33
N PHE A 40 -6.75 -1.87 5.73
CA PHE A 40 -5.59 -2.46 6.38
C PHE A 40 -5.20 -1.67 7.65
N PRO A 41 -6.06 -1.66 8.69
CA PRO A 41 -5.85 -0.83 9.88
C PRO A 41 -4.58 -1.19 10.67
N ASP A 42 -4.12 -2.44 10.59
CA ASP A 42 -2.95 -2.93 11.31
C ASP A 42 -1.65 -2.89 10.48
N ALA A 43 -1.74 -2.47 9.20
CA ALA A 43 -0.58 -2.36 8.32
C ALA A 43 0.20 -1.06 8.55
N VAL A 44 1.49 -1.07 8.22
CA VAL A 44 2.29 0.16 8.17
C VAL A 44 2.00 0.87 6.85
N VAL A 45 1.16 1.91 6.89
CA VAL A 45 0.79 2.66 5.68
C VAL A 45 1.67 3.90 5.53
N ILE A 46 2.28 4.07 4.36
CA ILE A 46 3.13 5.22 3.99
C ILE A 46 2.61 5.91 2.72
N ASN A 47 3.00 7.19 2.55
CA ASN A 47 2.67 8.02 1.39
C ASN A 47 1.15 8.03 1.09
N ASP A 48 0.32 8.05 2.15
CA ASP A 48 -1.13 7.82 2.10
C ASP A 48 -1.98 9.08 1.96
N VAL A 49 -1.32 10.24 1.84
CA VAL A 49 -2.00 11.52 1.59
C VAL A 49 -1.92 11.81 0.09
N PRO A 50 -3.03 11.79 -0.65
CA PRO A 50 -3.00 12.03 -2.08
C PRO A 50 -2.43 13.41 -2.43
N ASP A 51 -1.36 13.44 -3.21
CA ASP A 51 -0.69 14.65 -3.69
C ASP A 51 -0.18 14.43 -5.13
N GLY A 52 -0.80 15.12 -6.09
CA GLY A 52 -0.48 14.99 -7.52
C GLY A 52 0.89 15.55 -7.91
N THR A 53 1.65 16.13 -6.98
CA THR A 53 3.06 16.50 -7.18
C THR A 53 4.02 15.35 -6.90
N PHE A 54 3.55 14.25 -6.29
CA PHE A 54 4.31 13.04 -5.95
C PHE A 54 5.62 13.33 -5.20
N PRO A 55 5.54 13.95 -4.01
CA PRO A 55 6.71 14.46 -3.29
C PRO A 55 7.68 13.37 -2.83
N HIS A 56 7.23 12.13 -2.65
CA HIS A 56 8.08 11.04 -2.16
C HIS A 56 8.79 10.30 -3.29
N HIS A 57 8.05 9.86 -4.31
CA HIS A 57 8.59 9.22 -5.52
C HIS A 57 7.54 9.18 -6.63
N SER A 58 7.97 8.87 -7.86
CA SER A 58 7.06 8.62 -8.98
C SER A 58 6.08 7.47 -8.64
N PRO A 59 4.78 7.58 -8.98
CA PRO A 59 3.76 6.57 -8.67
C PRO A 59 3.81 5.41 -9.70
N ASN A 60 5.02 4.94 -10.02
CA ASN A 60 5.24 3.84 -10.95
C ASN A 60 5.98 2.73 -10.22
N PRO A 61 5.27 1.71 -9.71
CA PRO A 61 5.85 0.65 -8.90
C PRO A 61 6.81 -0.26 -9.67
N LEU A 62 6.92 -0.13 -11.01
CA LEU A 62 7.94 -0.84 -11.81
C LEU A 62 9.33 -0.22 -11.68
N LYS A 63 9.45 1.03 -11.23
CA LYS A 63 10.74 1.70 -10.99
C LYS A 63 11.33 1.25 -9.66
N ALA A 64 12.61 0.86 -9.66
CA ALA A 64 13.30 0.42 -8.45
C ALA A 64 13.37 1.53 -7.41
N GLU A 65 13.50 2.78 -7.85
CA GLU A 65 13.57 3.96 -6.98
C GLU A 65 12.26 4.17 -6.20
N ALA A 66 11.11 3.86 -6.81
CA ALA A 66 9.81 3.95 -6.14
C ALA A 66 9.67 2.87 -5.05
N ARG A 67 10.25 1.68 -5.26
CA ARG A 67 10.20 0.58 -4.28
C ARG A 67 11.22 0.72 -3.14
N ALA A 68 12.17 1.65 -3.24
CA ALA A 68 13.29 1.74 -2.30
C ALA A 68 12.83 2.00 -0.86
N GLN A 69 11.84 2.88 -0.68
CA GLN A 69 11.31 3.24 0.63
C GLN A 69 10.60 2.06 1.30
N ILE A 70 9.64 1.43 0.61
CA ILE A 70 8.91 0.28 1.16
C ILE A 70 9.82 -0.94 1.38
N ALA A 71 10.80 -1.19 0.50
CA ALA A 71 11.75 -2.27 0.67
C ALA A 71 12.66 -2.06 1.90
N ALA A 72 13.09 -0.83 2.16
CA ALA A 72 13.82 -0.50 3.38
C ALA A 72 12.94 -0.70 4.61
N LEU A 73 11.70 -0.21 4.58
CA LEU A 73 10.73 -0.33 5.65
C LEU A 73 10.46 -1.79 6.05
N VAL A 74 10.26 -2.67 5.07
CA VAL A 74 10.05 -4.11 5.29
C VAL A 74 11.23 -4.72 6.04
N ARG A 75 12.46 -4.46 5.57
CA ARG A 75 13.68 -4.97 6.23
C ARG A 75 13.91 -4.40 7.62
N GLU A 76 13.71 -3.09 7.79
CA GLU A 76 13.99 -2.38 9.04
C GLU A 76 13.03 -2.78 10.15
N GLN A 77 11.77 -3.05 9.82
CA GLN A 77 10.74 -3.43 10.80
C GLN A 77 10.53 -4.95 10.90
N GLY A 78 11.20 -5.74 10.06
CA GLY A 78 11.01 -7.19 10.03
C GLY A 78 9.58 -7.57 9.66
N LEU A 79 9.04 -6.94 8.61
CA LEU A 79 7.73 -7.24 8.05
C LEU A 79 7.82 -8.46 7.13
N ASP A 80 6.70 -9.15 6.97
CA ASP A 80 6.59 -10.33 6.09
C ASP A 80 6.57 -9.94 4.61
N CYS A 81 6.01 -8.77 4.27
CA CYS A 81 6.01 -8.24 2.91
C CYS A 81 5.66 -6.73 2.86
N GLY A 82 5.82 -6.15 1.67
CA GLY A 82 5.31 -4.82 1.35
C GLY A 82 4.49 -4.83 0.06
N VAL A 83 3.51 -3.94 -0.05
CA VAL A 83 2.70 -3.71 -1.25
C VAL A 83 2.79 -2.25 -1.65
N ILE A 84 3.11 -1.97 -2.90
CA ILE A 84 3.14 -0.62 -3.47
C ILE A 84 2.14 -0.50 -4.62
N PHE A 85 1.28 0.53 -4.57
CA PHE A 85 0.30 0.84 -5.61
C PHE A 85 0.81 1.91 -6.57
N ASP A 86 0.28 1.95 -7.79
CA ASP A 86 0.41 3.11 -8.67
C ASP A 86 -0.64 4.20 -8.38
N GLY A 87 -0.63 5.28 -9.16
CA GLY A 87 -1.34 6.52 -8.83
C GLY A 87 -2.87 6.41 -8.74
N ASP A 88 -3.49 5.55 -9.54
CA ASP A 88 -4.92 5.24 -9.52
C ASP A 88 -5.24 3.89 -8.85
N ALA A 89 -4.21 3.19 -8.36
CA ALA A 89 -4.29 1.97 -7.57
C ALA A 89 -4.92 0.76 -8.29
N ASP A 90 -4.85 0.72 -9.63
CA ASP A 90 -5.26 -0.44 -10.41
C ASP A 90 -4.12 -1.47 -10.58
N ARG A 91 -2.88 -1.07 -10.27
CA ARG A 91 -1.71 -1.94 -10.24
C ARG A 91 -1.07 -1.94 -8.85
N ALA A 92 -0.63 -3.13 -8.46
CA ALA A 92 0.17 -3.34 -7.26
C ALA A 92 1.44 -4.13 -7.62
N MET A 93 2.52 -3.84 -6.91
CA MET A 93 3.73 -4.67 -6.89
C MET A 93 3.99 -5.09 -5.45
N PHE A 94 4.51 -6.30 -5.29
CA PHE A 94 4.86 -6.84 -3.99
C PHE A 94 6.37 -6.81 -3.81
N VAL A 95 6.76 -6.66 -2.57
CA VAL A 95 8.13 -6.76 -2.10
C VAL A 95 8.16 -7.83 -1.01
N ASP A 96 9.09 -8.78 -1.09
CA ASP A 96 9.22 -9.86 -0.11
C ASP A 96 9.90 -9.41 1.20
N GLU A 97 10.10 -10.32 2.15
CA GLU A 97 10.72 -10.02 3.46
C GLU A 97 12.18 -9.55 3.36
N ARG A 98 12.82 -9.78 2.21
CA ARG A 98 14.20 -9.36 1.91
C ARG A 98 14.24 -8.01 1.22
N GLY A 99 13.08 -7.49 0.85
CA GLY A 99 12.95 -6.23 0.16
C GLY A 99 13.19 -6.35 -1.35
N GLU A 100 12.93 -7.53 -1.95
CA GLU A 100 13.05 -7.80 -3.39
C GLU A 100 11.69 -7.77 -4.12
#